data_AF-A0A1G3IHB2-F1
#
_entry.id   AF-A0A1G3IHB2-F1
#
_cell.length_a   1.000
_cell.length_b   1.000
_cell.length_c   1.000
_cell.angle_alpha   90.00
_cell.angle_beta   90.00
_cell.angle_gamma   90.00
#
_symmetry.space_group_name_H-M   'P 1'
#
loop_
_entity.id
_entity.type
_entity.pdbx_description
1 polymer ?
#
loop_
_entity_poly.entity_id
_entity_poly.type
_entity_poly.pdbx_seq_one_letter_code
_entity_poly.pdbx_strand_id
1 'polypeptide(L)'
;MKIGQPSDNPIPVSSNATPAPPKSGQSPAATATATAAKNAQSAGVAVTVSTLARSLGADKAGEASVIDAKKVASVRSAIEQGTFVVNAEAIADKLLANAQEMLKRTTS
;
A
#
# COMPACT_ATOMS: atom_id res chain seq x y z
N MET A 1 11.14 -46.47 28.14
CA MET A 1 9.83 -46.79 27.55
C MET A 1 9.44 -45.67 26.58
N LYS A 2 9.15 -46.08 25.35
CA LYS A 2 8.42 -45.39 24.26
C LYS A 2 8.73 -43.90 23.97
N ILE A 3 9.69 -43.71 23.07
CA ILE A 3 9.84 -42.56 22.18
C ILE A 3 8.69 -42.64 21.16
N GLY A 4 7.90 -41.57 20.99
CA GLY A 4 6.66 -41.59 20.18
C GLY A 4 6.59 -40.44 19.18
N GLN A 5 7.03 -40.76 17.96
CA GLN A 5 6.65 -40.25 16.62
C GLN A 5 6.40 -38.74 16.36
N PRO A 6 7.15 -38.12 15.43
CA PRO A 6 6.64 -36.98 14.67
C PRO A 6 5.60 -37.47 13.64
N SER A 7 4.54 -36.69 13.44
CA SER A 7 3.47 -36.97 12.49
C SER A 7 4.00 -37.02 11.05
N ASP A 8 4.06 -38.21 10.47
CA ASP A 8 4.24 -38.42 9.04
C ASP A 8 2.86 -38.29 8.37
N ASN A 9 2.72 -37.27 7.53
CA ASN A 9 1.49 -36.90 6.86
C ASN A 9 1.44 -37.65 5.51
N PRO A 10 0.56 -38.65 5.29
CA PRO A 10 0.57 -39.35 4.02
C PRO A 10 0.10 -38.45 2.87
N ILE A 11 0.94 -38.40 1.85
CA ILE A 11 0.72 -37.94 0.47
C ILE A 11 -0.58 -38.55 -0.11
N PRO A 12 -1.42 -37.77 -0.82
CA PRO A 12 -2.70 -38.27 -1.32
C PRO A 12 -2.52 -39.18 -2.53
N VAL A 13 -2.97 -40.44 -2.43
CA VAL A 13 -3.24 -41.27 -3.60
C VAL A 13 -4.66 -40.98 -4.09
N SER A 14 -4.76 -40.21 -5.16
CA SER A 14 -6.01 -40.00 -5.90
C SER A 14 -6.53 -41.34 -6.42
N SER A 15 -7.57 -41.86 -5.79
CA SER A 15 -8.41 -42.92 -6.36
C SER A 15 -9.78 -42.34 -6.63
N ASN A 16 -10.02 -42.09 -7.91
CA ASN A 16 -11.24 -41.57 -8.49
C ASN A 16 -12.42 -42.52 -8.23
N ALA A 17 -13.33 -42.15 -7.35
CA ALA A 17 -14.69 -42.69 -7.32
C ALA A 17 -15.67 -41.65 -6.74
N THR A 18 -16.43 -41.04 -7.63
CA THR A 18 -17.66 -40.27 -7.36
C THR A 18 -18.62 -41.05 -6.47
N PRO A 19 -19.26 -40.38 -5.48
CA PRO A 19 -20.70 -40.20 -5.61
C PRO A 19 -21.22 -38.79 -5.26
N ALA A 20 -22.37 -38.53 -5.89
CA ALA A 20 -23.35 -37.45 -5.84
C ALA A 20 -23.60 -36.71 -4.48
N PRO A 21 -24.25 -35.53 -4.53
CA PRO A 21 -24.10 -34.45 -3.54
C PRO A 21 -25.10 -34.56 -2.38
N PRO A 22 -24.81 -33.89 -1.25
CA PRO A 22 -25.87 -33.34 -0.43
C PRO A 22 -25.73 -31.82 -0.24
N LYS A 23 -26.81 -31.16 -0.60
CA LYS A 23 -27.49 -30.05 0.09
C LYS A 23 -26.65 -29.02 0.85
N SER A 24 -26.83 -27.78 0.40
CA SER A 24 -27.15 -26.60 1.20
C SER A 24 -26.32 -26.40 2.48
N GLY A 25 -25.29 -25.58 2.35
CA GLY A 25 -24.58 -25.00 3.49
C GLY A 25 -23.76 -23.81 3.02
N GLN A 26 -24.36 -22.62 3.11
CA GLN A 26 -23.62 -21.37 3.01
C GLN A 26 -22.50 -21.42 4.05
N SER A 27 -21.24 -21.47 3.60
CA SER A 27 -20.09 -21.41 4.49
C SER A 27 -19.04 -20.46 3.90
N PRO A 28 -18.50 -19.48 4.66
CA PRO A 28 -17.65 -18.39 4.14
C PRO A 28 -16.25 -18.84 3.69
N ALA A 29 -15.98 -20.14 3.71
CA ALA A 29 -14.66 -20.71 3.47
C ALA A 29 -14.21 -20.61 2.00
N ALA A 30 -15.13 -20.53 1.04
CA ALA A 30 -14.78 -20.37 -0.38
C ALA A 30 -14.26 -18.97 -0.73
N THR A 31 -14.65 -17.94 0.04
CA THR A 31 -14.12 -16.58 -0.09
C THR A 31 -12.78 -16.38 0.62
N ALA A 32 -12.48 -17.19 1.64
CA ALA A 32 -11.21 -17.13 2.36
C ALA A 32 -10.05 -17.72 1.54
N THR A 33 -10.29 -18.78 0.77
CA THR A 33 -9.27 -19.39 -0.12
C THR A 33 -8.99 -18.53 -1.35
N ALA A 34 -9.99 -17.83 -1.90
CA ALA A 34 -9.79 -16.86 -2.98
C ALA A 34 -8.98 -15.62 -2.52
N THR A 35 -9.14 -15.21 -1.25
CA THR A 35 -8.37 -14.09 -0.66
C THR A 35 -6.94 -14.52 -0.34
N ALA A 36 -6.71 -15.75 0.13
CA ALA A 36 -5.38 -16.27 0.40
C ALA A 36 -4.53 -16.42 -0.88
N ALA A 37 -5.15 -16.83 -2.00
CA ALA A 37 -4.47 -16.95 -3.29
C ALA A 37 -4.04 -15.60 -3.89
N LYS A 38 -4.76 -14.50 -3.57
CA LYS A 38 -4.43 -13.15 -4.06
C LYS A 38 -3.29 -12.47 -3.28
N ASN A 39 -3.02 -12.92 -2.06
CA ASN A 39 -1.95 -12.38 -1.20
C ASN A 39 -0.58 -13.04 -1.41
N ALA A 40 -0.51 -14.14 -2.17
CA ALA A 40 0.78 -14.75 -2.57
C ALA A 40 1.55 -13.91 -3.61
N GLN A 41 0.96 -12.80 -4.10
CA GLN A 41 1.62 -11.80 -4.95
C GLN A 41 2.15 -10.63 -4.11
N SER A 42 2.97 -10.91 -3.09
CA SER A 42 3.87 -9.90 -2.53
C SER A 42 5.03 -10.61 -1.85
N ALA A 43 6.05 -10.95 -2.63
CA ALA A 43 7.36 -11.33 -2.12
C ALA A 43 8.08 -10.10 -1.54
N GLY A 44 7.44 -9.41 -0.60
CA GLY A 44 7.92 -8.18 0.02
C GLY A 44 7.59 -8.16 1.52
N VAL A 45 8.37 -7.41 2.28
CA VAL A 45 8.14 -7.22 3.72
C VAL A 45 6.79 -6.51 3.92
N ALA A 46 5.90 -7.12 4.70
CA ALA A 46 4.61 -6.52 5.02
C ALA A 46 4.78 -5.38 6.03
N VAL A 47 4.51 -4.13 5.59
CA VAL A 47 4.54 -2.93 6.45
C VAL A 47 3.11 -2.56 6.84
N THR A 48 2.84 -2.49 8.14
CA THR A 48 1.54 -2.05 8.66
C THR A 48 1.56 -0.55 8.92
N VAL A 49 0.64 0.18 8.29
CA VAL A 49 0.42 1.62 8.53
C VAL A 49 -0.78 1.79 9.47
N SER A 50 -0.69 2.74 10.41
CA SER A 50 -1.77 2.97 11.37
C SER A 50 -3.06 3.44 10.69
N THR A 51 -4.22 3.11 11.29
CA THR A 51 -5.55 3.48 10.78
C THR A 51 -5.72 4.99 10.66
N LEU A 52 -5.13 5.75 11.59
CA LEU A 52 -5.13 7.22 11.57
C LEU A 52 -4.38 7.78 10.36
N ALA A 53 -3.16 7.29 10.10
CA ALA A 53 -2.37 7.72 8.95
C ALA A 53 -3.08 7.38 7.62
N ARG A 54 -3.77 6.23 7.57
CA ARG A 54 -4.56 5.83 6.41
C ARG A 54 -5.78 6.73 6.20
N SER A 55 -6.46 7.16 7.27
CA SER A 55 -7.57 8.12 7.17
C SER A 55 -7.12 9.48 6.65
N LEU A 56 -6.00 10.02 7.17
CA LEU A 56 -5.48 11.31 6.74
C LEU A 56 -5.01 11.33 5.27
N GLY A 57 -4.47 10.20 4.79
CA GLY A 57 -4.09 10.04 3.39
C GLY A 57 -5.28 9.86 2.44
N ALA A 58 -6.39 9.30 2.93
CA ALA A 58 -7.59 9.06 2.13
C ALA A 58 -8.29 10.39 1.74
N ASP A 59 -8.35 11.36 2.65
CA ASP A 59 -8.94 12.68 2.40
C ASP A 59 -8.13 13.54 1.41
N LYS A 60 -6.83 13.25 1.24
CA LYS A 60 -5.94 13.97 0.31
C LYS A 60 -5.80 13.29 -1.06
N ALA A 61 -6.19 12.02 -1.17
CA ALA A 61 -6.06 11.25 -2.40
C ALA A 61 -7.25 11.45 -3.38
N GLY A 62 -8.39 11.98 -2.91
CA GLY A 62 -9.62 12.05 -3.71
C GLY A 62 -9.85 13.33 -4.53
N GLU A 63 -9.38 14.50 -4.07
CA GLU A 63 -10.03 15.78 -4.47
C GLU A 63 -9.12 16.80 -5.19
N ALA A 64 -7.92 16.41 -5.62
CA ALA A 64 -7.12 17.26 -6.49
C ALA A 64 -6.32 16.40 -7.45
N SER A 65 -6.29 16.78 -8.73
CA SER A 65 -5.19 16.41 -9.61
C SER A 65 -3.91 16.71 -8.82
N VAL A 66 -3.19 15.67 -8.39
CA VAL A 66 -1.99 15.79 -7.54
C VAL A 66 -0.96 16.76 -8.16
N ILE A 67 -1.11 17.00 -9.47
CA ILE A 67 -0.39 17.99 -10.25
C ILE A 67 -1.40 18.93 -10.91
N ASP A 68 -1.22 20.24 -10.68
CA ASP A 68 -1.90 21.29 -11.43
C ASP A 68 -1.21 21.46 -12.80
N ALA A 69 -1.81 20.88 -13.84
CA ALA A 69 -1.29 20.93 -15.19
C ALA A 69 -1.21 22.37 -15.76
N LYS A 70 -2.13 23.26 -15.37
CA LYS A 70 -2.16 24.66 -15.81
C LYS A 70 -0.97 25.42 -15.22
N LYS A 71 -0.70 25.23 -13.93
CA LYS A 71 0.47 25.81 -13.26
C LYS A 71 1.77 25.31 -13.90
N VAL A 72 1.88 24.00 -14.16
CA VAL A 72 3.09 23.43 -14.79
C VAL A 72 3.31 24.02 -16.18
N ALA A 73 2.28 24.11 -17.01
CA ALA A 73 2.38 24.72 -18.35
C ALA A 73 2.84 26.19 -18.28
N SER A 74 2.26 26.95 -17.34
CA SER A 74 2.61 28.37 -17.15
C SER A 74 4.06 28.56 -16.73
N VAL A 75 4.55 27.73 -15.79
CA VAL A 75 5.94 27.77 -15.33
C VAL A 75 6.90 27.37 -16.44
N ARG A 76 6.59 26.32 -17.21
CA ARG A 76 7.41 25.91 -18.37
C ARG A 76 7.55 27.03 -19.38
N SER A 77 6.45 27.68 -19.75
CA SER A 77 6.47 28.80 -20.69
C SER A 77 7.31 29.97 -20.18
N ALA A 78 7.22 30.32 -18.88
CA ALA A 78 8.04 31.37 -18.30
C ALA A 78 9.55 31.04 -18.29
N ILE A 79 9.91 29.76 -18.18
CA ILE A 79 11.31 29.30 -18.29
C ILE A 79 11.78 29.39 -19.73
N GLU A 80 10.98 28.94 -20.71
CA GLU A 80 11.29 29.02 -22.14
C GLU A 80 11.48 30.47 -22.62
N GLN A 81 10.66 31.39 -22.09
CA GLN A 81 10.73 32.82 -22.40
C GLN A 81 11.83 33.55 -21.62
N GLY A 82 12.52 32.89 -20.69
CA GLY A 82 13.56 33.49 -19.85
C GLY A 82 13.05 34.50 -18.82
N THR A 83 11.74 34.58 -18.60
CA THR A 83 11.11 35.52 -17.65
C THR A 83 10.99 34.94 -16.24
N PHE A 84 11.29 33.66 -16.05
CA PHE A 84 11.31 33.05 -14.73
C PHE A 84 12.55 33.49 -13.95
N VAL A 85 12.34 34.21 -12.85
CA VAL A 85 13.40 34.69 -11.95
C VAL A 85 13.41 33.87 -10.67
N VAL A 86 14.58 33.35 -10.31
CA VAL A 86 14.79 32.63 -9.05
C VAL A 86 14.84 33.63 -7.89
N ASN A 87 13.93 33.50 -6.93
CA ASN A 87 13.98 34.26 -5.68
C ASN A 87 14.72 33.43 -4.61
N ALA A 88 15.93 33.87 -4.25
CA ALA A 88 16.77 33.17 -3.26
C ALA A 88 16.20 33.22 -1.83
N GLU A 89 15.57 34.33 -1.44
CA GLU A 89 14.97 34.50 -0.11
C GLU A 89 13.79 33.52 0.06
N ALA A 90 12.93 33.43 -0.94
CA ALA A 90 11.81 32.48 -0.93
C ALA A 90 12.29 31.02 -0.84
N ILE A 91 13.43 30.67 -1.45
CA ILE A 91 14.03 29.34 -1.32
C ILE A 91 14.53 29.12 0.10
N ALA A 92 15.26 30.08 0.67
CA ALA A 92 15.80 29.99 2.02
C ALA A 92 14.69 29.80 3.06
N ASP A 93 13.60 30.56 2.95
CA ASP A 93 12.44 30.44 3.84
C ASP A 93 11.80 29.04 3.75
N LYS A 94 11.66 28.50 2.53
CA LYS A 94 11.11 27.15 2.34
C LYS A 94 12.03 26.06 2.86
N LEU A 95 13.35 26.21 2.72
CA LEU A 95 14.32 25.28 3.28
C LEU A 95 14.27 25.28 4.81
N LEU A 96 14.24 26.47 5.43
CA LEU A 96 14.14 26.58 6.88
C LEU A 96 12.82 26.02 7.40
N ALA A 97 11.70 26.34 6.74
CA ALA A 97 10.39 25.80 7.12
C ALA A 97 10.37 24.26 7.05
N ASN A 98 10.96 23.67 6.00
CA ASN A 98 11.07 22.22 5.87
C ASN A 98 11.96 21.61 6.97
N ALA A 99 13.10 22.23 7.27
CA ALA A 99 13.98 21.80 8.35
C ALA A 99 13.29 21.86 9.73
N GLN A 100 12.53 22.92 10.00
CA GLN A 100 11.73 23.03 11.21
C GLN A 100 10.66 21.95 11.30
N GLU A 101 9.98 21.63 10.20
CA GLU A 101 8.99 20.56 10.15
C GLU A 101 9.62 19.19 10.42
N MET A 102 10.79 18.91 9.82
CA MET A 102 11.56 17.69 10.09
C MET A 102 11.96 17.59 11.56
N LEU A 103 12.50 18.68 12.13
CA LEU A 103 12.89 18.71 13.54
C LEU A 103 11.70 18.49 14.46
N LYS A 104 10.57 19.17 14.20
CA LYS A 104 9.31 18.99 14.95
C LYS A 104 8.86 17.53 14.93
N ARG A 105 8.93 16.84 13.78
CA ARG A 105 8.60 15.41 13.69
C ARG A 105 9.51 14.49 14.50
N THR A 106 10.79 14.84 14.66
CA THR A 106 11.75 14.03 15.42
C THR A 106 11.73 14.32 16.92
N THR A 107 11.35 15.53 17.32
CA THR A 107 11.33 15.94 18.74
C THR A 107 9.95 15.89 19.41
N SER A 108 8.87 15.67 18.64
CA SER A 108 7.50 15.45 19.15
C SER A 108 7.24 13.97 19.33
#